data_AF-A0A0N8KQS3-F1
#
_entry.id   AF-A0A0N8KQS3-F1
#
_cell.length_a   1.000
_cell.length_b   1.000
_cell.length_c   1.000
_cell.angle_alpha   90.00
_cell.angle_beta   90.00
_cell.angle_gamma   90.00
#
_symmetry.space_group_name_H-M   'P 1'
#
loop_
_entity.id
_entity.type
_entity.pdbx_description
1 polymer ?
#
loop_
_entity_poly.entity_id
_entity_poly.type
_entity_poly.pdbx_seq_one_letter_code
_entity_poly.pdbx_strand_id
1 'polypeptide(L)'
;MVTVNIEDFEKNNPITVQPHGLPVRFFRVSAQNISYESISISAAYCEMDLNGIDERKLTFFIYENSTWIMLPTDVNEEENILNASANSPSLFAVTSHSENTSEHIHNDTARAGKSHEYKDMGDETISASFVGREKAEFTLEMNSNNIPDSSPPGSPVKFFSISASNFSYSGVNIKVAYNDAEFAEANESDLSIIHYTDSAWITLPTDFDEKENTLRSYVDSLSLFAISSLSGTGGMGMGVIFKLSEMPRNQ
;
A
#
# COMPACT_ATOMS: atom_id res chain seq x y z
N MET A 1 36.67 7.10 24.59
CA MET A 1 35.39 7.81 24.81
C MET A 1 34.44 7.30 23.75
N VAL A 2 33.28 6.81 24.17
CA VAL A 2 32.22 6.40 23.22
C VAL A 2 31.52 7.67 22.76
N THR A 3 31.31 7.80 21.46
CA THR A 3 30.57 8.91 20.88
C THR A 3 29.40 8.35 20.10
N VAL A 4 28.20 8.80 20.44
CA VAL A 4 26.97 8.52 19.70
C VAL A 4 26.49 9.84 19.12
N ASN A 5 26.20 9.86 17.83
CA ASN A 5 25.67 11.01 17.13
C ASN A 5 24.33 10.64 16.48
N ILE A 6 23.34 11.52 16.64
CA ILE A 6 22.00 11.38 16.07
C ILE A 6 21.75 12.62 15.23
N GLU A 7 21.52 12.41 13.94
CA GLU A 7 21.14 13.46 12.99
C GLU A 7 19.65 13.29 12.65
N ASP A 8 18.81 14.27 13.00
CA ASP A 8 17.38 14.28 12.65
C ASP A 8 17.19 15.03 11.32
N PHE A 9 16.50 14.39 10.37
CA PHE A 9 16.17 14.96 9.07
C PHE A 9 14.69 15.32 8.93
N GLU A 10 13.91 15.17 10.01
CA GLU A 10 12.47 15.40 10.03
C GLU A 10 11.79 14.61 8.90
N LYS A 11 11.00 15.26 8.04
CA LYS A 11 10.29 14.62 6.92
C LYS A 11 11.15 14.46 5.66
N ASN A 12 12.41 14.92 5.68
CA ASN A 12 13.27 14.91 4.50
C ASN A 12 14.08 13.61 4.45
N ASN A 13 13.82 12.77 3.45
CA ASN A 13 14.64 11.59 3.22
C ASN A 13 16.03 11.99 2.68
N PRO A 14 17.14 11.70 3.38
CA PRO A 14 18.48 12.07 2.91
C PRO A 14 19.01 11.16 1.78
N ILE A 15 18.23 10.16 1.36
CA ILE A 15 18.53 9.27 0.24
C ILE A 15 17.37 9.23 -0.76
N THR A 16 17.61 8.70 -1.96
CA THR A 16 16.60 8.66 -3.04
C THR A 16 15.61 7.50 -2.93
N VAL A 17 15.94 6.44 -2.20
CA VAL A 17 15.08 5.28 -2.01
C VAL A 17 14.10 5.59 -0.89
N GLN A 18 12.79 5.47 -1.13
CA GLN A 18 11.77 5.69 -0.11
C GLN A 18 11.48 4.39 0.66
N PRO A 19 11.25 4.47 1.98
CA PRO A 19 10.69 3.35 2.74
C PRO A 19 9.23 3.12 2.31
N HIS A 20 8.68 1.96 2.64
CA HIS A 20 7.27 1.70 2.43
C HIS A 20 6.41 2.53 3.40
N GLY A 21 5.18 2.88 3.01
CA GLY A 21 4.29 3.70 3.83
C GLY A 21 4.52 5.22 3.71
N LEU A 22 3.78 6.00 4.50
CA LEU A 22 3.94 7.46 4.55
C LEU A 22 5.04 7.82 5.56
N PRO A 23 6.10 8.52 5.15
CA PRO A 23 7.16 8.90 6.07
C PRO A 23 6.71 9.98 7.05
N VAL A 24 6.92 9.70 8.33
CA VAL A 24 6.68 10.63 9.44
C VAL A 24 7.98 11.33 9.84
N ARG A 25 9.08 10.57 9.95
CA ARG A 25 10.39 11.11 10.35
C ARG A 25 11.55 10.25 9.83
N PHE A 26 12.68 10.87 9.54
CA PHE A 26 13.95 10.23 9.21
C PHE A 26 15.04 10.70 10.18
N PHE A 27 15.88 9.79 10.63
CA PHE A 27 17.05 10.14 11.44
C PHE A 27 18.18 9.12 11.24
N ARG A 28 19.43 9.57 11.39
CA ARG A 28 20.62 8.72 11.30
C ARG A 28 21.24 8.59 12.66
N VAL A 29 21.51 7.35 13.05
CA VAL A 29 22.29 7.05 14.26
C VAL A 29 23.67 6.58 13.83
N SER A 30 24.70 7.11 14.47
CA SER A 30 26.07 6.65 14.30
C SER A 30 26.76 6.54 15.65
N ALA A 31 27.61 5.53 15.80
CA ALA A 31 28.39 5.29 17.01
C ALA A 31 29.84 4.98 16.64
N GLN A 32 30.78 5.56 17.39
CA GLN A 32 32.22 5.37 17.18
C GLN A 32 32.88 4.87 18.46
N ASN A 33 33.93 4.04 18.31
CA ASN A 33 34.74 3.49 19.38
C ASN A 33 33.95 2.63 20.39
N ILE A 34 32.94 1.90 19.91
CA ILE A 34 32.14 0.97 20.70
C ILE A 34 31.86 -0.30 19.89
N SER A 35 31.85 -1.44 20.58
CA SER A 35 31.27 -2.68 20.09
C SER A 35 29.93 -2.87 20.77
N TYR A 36 28.91 -3.22 19.99
CA TYR A 36 27.55 -3.50 20.46
C TYR A 36 27.04 -4.76 19.77
N GLU A 37 26.12 -5.46 20.42
CA GLU A 37 25.40 -6.60 19.85
C GLU A 37 24.13 -6.14 19.17
N SER A 38 23.41 -5.20 19.81
CA SER A 38 22.23 -4.55 19.29
C SER A 38 22.13 -3.11 19.83
N ILE A 39 21.26 -2.31 19.23
CA ILE A 39 20.85 -0.99 19.68
C ILE A 39 19.34 -0.97 19.89
N SER A 40 18.89 -0.33 20.97
CA SER A 40 17.48 -0.01 21.19
C SER A 40 17.23 1.42 20.73
N ILE A 41 16.19 1.61 19.95
CA ILE A 41 15.81 2.87 19.32
C ILE A 41 14.45 3.25 19.89
N SER A 42 14.33 4.50 20.33
CA SER A 42 13.08 5.07 20.82
C SER A 42 12.85 6.41 20.14
N ALA A 43 11.68 6.61 19.54
CA ALA A 43 11.32 7.87 18.90
C ALA A 43 9.97 8.35 19.43
N ALA A 44 9.95 9.57 19.97
CA ALA A 44 8.72 10.24 20.31
C ALA A 44 8.07 10.84 19.05
N TYR A 45 6.75 10.83 19.02
CA TYR A 45 5.95 11.49 17.98
C TYR A 45 4.95 12.45 18.63
N CYS A 46 4.35 13.31 17.82
CA CYS A 46 3.19 14.09 18.23
C CYS A 46 2.10 14.03 17.15
N GLU A 47 0.85 14.23 17.55
CA GLU A 47 -0.31 14.19 16.66
C GLU A 47 -0.18 15.11 15.42
N MET A 48 0.51 16.25 15.56
CA MET A 48 0.76 17.15 14.43
C MET A 48 1.70 16.53 13.38
N ASP A 49 2.64 15.67 13.80
CA ASP A 49 3.56 15.01 12.88
C ASP A 49 2.83 13.95 12.03
N LEU A 50 1.81 13.32 12.62
CA LEU A 50 1.03 12.23 12.05
C LEU A 50 0.05 12.68 10.99
N ASN A 51 -0.47 13.92 11.06
CA ASN A 51 -1.40 14.45 10.06
C ASN A 51 -2.58 13.50 9.77
N GLY A 52 -3.13 12.89 10.83
CA GLY A 52 -4.25 11.93 10.74
C GLY A 52 -3.84 10.48 10.45
N ILE A 53 -2.55 10.16 10.43
CA ILE A 53 -2.06 8.78 10.47
C ILE A 53 -2.47 8.14 11.81
N ASP A 54 -3.02 6.93 11.75
CA ASP A 54 -3.27 6.09 12.92
C ASP A 54 -1.94 5.65 13.54
N GLU A 55 -1.73 6.00 14.81
CA GLU A 55 -0.53 5.71 15.58
C GLU A 55 -0.17 4.23 15.61
N ARG A 56 -1.18 3.35 15.62
CA ARG A 56 -0.97 1.89 15.65
C ARG A 56 -0.29 1.37 14.39
N LYS A 57 -0.35 2.14 13.31
CA LYS A 57 0.27 1.83 12.02
C LYS A 57 1.70 2.32 11.93
N LEU A 58 2.24 2.98 12.95
CA LEU A 58 3.60 3.51 12.90
C LEU A 58 4.65 2.42 13.10
N THR A 59 5.55 2.27 12.14
CA THR A 59 6.63 1.29 12.21
C THR A 59 7.99 1.94 11.93
N PHE A 60 9.04 1.33 12.45
CA PHE A 60 10.42 1.67 12.09
C PHE A 60 10.86 0.90 10.84
N PHE A 61 11.60 1.61 9.99
CA PHE A 61 12.43 1.02 8.95
C PHE A 61 13.88 1.36 9.22
N ILE A 62 14.78 0.43 8.90
CA ILE A 62 16.23 0.65 8.83
C ILE A 62 16.70 0.55 7.38
N TYR A 63 17.57 1.45 6.96
CA TYR A 63 18.18 1.38 5.64
C TYR A 63 19.49 0.59 5.72
N GLU A 64 19.52 -0.61 5.14
CA GLU A 64 20.73 -1.44 5.07
C GLU A 64 20.89 -2.00 3.66
N ASN A 65 22.13 -2.12 3.17
CA ASN A 65 22.43 -2.72 1.87
C ASN A 65 21.63 -2.12 0.70
N SER A 66 21.37 -0.81 0.74
CA SER A 66 20.58 -0.06 -0.24
C SER A 66 19.08 -0.40 -0.29
N THR A 67 18.54 -1.03 0.76
CA THR A 67 17.11 -1.28 0.91
C THR A 67 16.61 -0.85 2.29
N TRP A 68 15.33 -0.49 2.36
CA TRP A 68 14.65 -0.34 3.64
C TRP A 68 14.17 -1.70 4.13
N ILE A 69 14.34 -1.95 5.42
CA ILE A 69 13.95 -3.18 6.11
C ILE A 69 13.07 -2.78 7.28
N MET A 70 11.84 -3.31 7.32
CA MET A 70 10.91 -3.06 8.42
C MET A 70 11.44 -3.71 9.71
N LEU A 71 11.35 -3.00 10.83
CA LEU A 71 11.72 -3.48 12.15
C LEU A 71 10.46 -3.80 12.97
N PRO A 72 10.49 -4.87 13.78
CA PRO A 72 9.47 -5.08 14.81
C PRO A 72 9.40 -3.84 15.71
N THR A 73 8.23 -3.20 15.73
CA THR A 73 8.02 -1.93 16.41
C THR A 73 6.94 -2.07 17.47
N ASP A 74 7.24 -1.60 18.67
CA ASP A 74 6.32 -1.49 19.79
C ASP A 74 5.85 -0.04 19.91
N VAL A 75 4.54 0.19 19.81
CA VAL A 75 3.93 1.52 19.87
C VAL A 75 3.30 1.72 21.25
N ASN A 76 3.77 2.73 21.98
CA ASN A 76 3.16 3.18 23.22
C ASN A 76 2.31 4.44 22.95
N GLU A 77 1.01 4.23 22.67
CA GLU A 77 0.01 5.27 22.43
C GLU A 77 -0.16 6.24 23.63
N GLU A 78 0.05 5.76 24.86
CA GLU A 78 -0.12 6.62 26.06
C GLU A 78 1.02 7.63 26.21
N GLU A 79 2.23 7.25 25.81
CA GLU A 79 3.43 8.08 25.92
C GLU A 79 3.83 8.76 24.60
N ASN A 80 3.16 8.44 23.50
CA ASN A 80 3.51 8.83 22.13
C ASN A 80 4.95 8.43 21.75
N ILE A 81 5.32 7.19 22.03
CA ILE A 81 6.67 6.66 21.82
C ILE A 81 6.63 5.37 21.00
N LEU A 82 7.54 5.28 20.03
CA LEU A 82 7.84 4.07 19.28
C LEU A 82 9.15 3.46 19.78
N ASN A 83 9.20 2.15 19.94
CA ASN A 83 10.40 1.41 20.30
C ASN A 83 10.73 0.32 19.29
N ALA A 84 11.99 0.16 18.93
CA ALA A 84 12.49 -0.94 18.12
C ALA A 84 13.92 -1.33 18.52
N SER A 85 14.39 -2.46 17.99
CA SER A 85 15.79 -2.88 18.12
C SER A 85 16.41 -3.14 16.75
N ALA A 86 17.69 -2.80 16.61
CA ALA A 86 18.47 -3.03 15.39
C ALA A 86 19.86 -3.56 15.73
N ASN A 87 20.52 -4.21 14.75
CA ASN A 87 21.87 -4.75 14.93
C ASN A 87 22.97 -3.79 14.49
N SER A 88 22.60 -2.66 13.88
CA SER A 88 23.54 -1.65 13.42
C SER A 88 22.96 -0.22 13.50
N PRO A 89 23.78 0.80 13.82
CA PRO A 89 23.46 2.19 13.59
C PRO A 89 23.41 2.45 12.08
N SER A 90 22.27 2.96 11.62
CA SER A 90 22.09 3.33 10.22
C SER A 90 21.17 4.56 10.10
N LEU A 91 20.67 4.80 8.89
CA LEU A 91 19.53 5.66 8.64
C LEU A 91 18.25 4.89 8.98
N PHE A 92 17.36 5.53 9.74
CA PHE A 92 16.07 5.02 10.14
C PHE A 92 14.96 5.92 9.61
N ALA A 93 13.79 5.32 9.42
CA ALA A 93 12.56 6.03 9.14
C ALA A 93 11.46 5.55 10.09
N VAL A 94 10.58 6.47 10.50
CA VAL A 94 9.27 6.16 11.06
C VAL A 94 8.27 6.40 9.96
N THR A 95 7.44 5.40 9.67
CA THR A 95 6.45 5.48 8.59
C THR A 95 5.11 4.93 9.05
N SER A 96 4.00 5.41 8.47
CA SER A 96 2.73 4.70 8.58
C SER A 96 2.73 3.49 7.65
N HIS A 97 2.84 2.30 8.21
CA HIS A 97 2.70 1.05 7.50
C HIS A 97 1.49 0.31 8.05
N SER A 98 0.53 0.00 7.18
CA SER A 98 -0.71 -0.71 7.53
C SER A 98 -0.45 -2.05 8.20
N GLU A 99 0.68 -2.69 7.92
CA GLU A 99 1.09 -3.99 8.47
C GLU A 99 1.68 -3.95 9.90
N ASN A 100 1.72 -2.79 10.59
CA ASN A 100 2.26 -2.72 11.96
C ASN A 100 1.33 -3.30 13.05
N THR A 101 0.27 -4.03 12.67
CA THR A 101 -0.51 -4.79 13.63
C THR A 101 0.32 -5.97 14.11
N SER A 102 0.76 -5.91 15.36
CA SER A 102 1.17 -7.08 16.16
C SER A 102 0.06 -8.14 16.30
N GLU A 103 -1.09 -7.96 15.64
CA GLU A 103 -2.14 -8.94 15.44
C GLU A 103 -2.07 -9.60 14.04
N HIS A 104 -1.77 -10.90 14.07
CA HIS A 104 -2.11 -11.93 13.07
C HIS A 104 -1.62 -11.75 11.62
N ILE A 105 -0.34 -12.04 11.41
CA ILE A 105 0.14 -12.68 10.18
C ILE A 105 -0.58 -14.04 10.06
N HIS A 106 -1.60 -14.14 9.21
CA HIS A 106 -2.02 -15.44 8.70
C HIS A 106 -1.05 -15.83 7.57
N ASN A 107 -0.02 -16.59 7.95
CA ASN A 107 0.84 -17.34 7.03
C ASN A 107 0.02 -18.47 6.37
N ASP A 108 -0.98 -18.12 5.56
CA ASP A 108 -1.73 -19.14 4.85
C ASP A 108 -0.96 -19.55 3.61
N THR A 109 -0.34 -20.71 3.74
CA THR A 109 0.56 -21.26 2.75
C THR A 109 -0.26 -21.81 1.59
N ALA A 110 -0.47 -20.99 0.56
CA ALA A 110 -1.16 -21.39 -0.66
C ALA A 110 -0.49 -22.63 -1.31
N ARG A 111 -1.29 -23.66 -1.63
CA ARG A 111 -0.83 -24.87 -2.32
C ARG A 111 -1.06 -24.71 -3.83
N ALA A 112 -0.04 -25.00 -4.64
CA ALA A 112 -0.05 -24.82 -6.09
C ALA A 112 -1.33 -25.32 -6.79
N GLY A 113 -1.90 -24.51 -7.68
CA GLY A 113 -2.98 -24.93 -8.60
C GLY A 113 -4.42 -24.73 -8.12
N LYS A 114 -4.66 -24.03 -7.02
CA LYS A 114 -6.01 -23.59 -6.61
C LYS A 114 -6.16 -22.06 -6.74
N SER A 115 -7.36 -21.61 -7.08
CA SER A 115 -7.74 -20.20 -6.96
C SER A 115 -7.76 -19.83 -5.48
N HIS A 116 -7.08 -18.74 -5.12
CA HIS A 116 -7.09 -18.20 -3.75
C HIS A 116 -7.84 -16.86 -3.79
N GLU A 117 -8.74 -16.66 -2.83
CA GLU A 117 -9.49 -15.41 -2.67
C GLU A 117 -9.04 -14.79 -1.34
N TYR A 118 -8.52 -13.57 -1.40
CA TYR A 118 -8.15 -12.78 -0.23
C TYR A 118 -9.24 -11.75 0.00
N LYS A 119 -9.75 -11.63 1.21
CA LYS A 119 -10.78 -10.67 1.60
C LYS A 119 -10.23 -9.73 2.66
N ASP A 120 -10.55 -8.45 2.56
CA ASP A 120 -10.32 -7.51 3.65
C ASP A 120 -11.17 -7.91 4.88
N MET A 121 -10.58 -7.88 6.08
CA MET A 121 -11.18 -8.43 7.31
C MET A 121 -11.95 -7.41 8.14
N GLY A 122 -11.93 -6.12 7.76
CA GLY A 122 -12.72 -5.07 8.42
C GLY A 122 -14.10 -4.84 7.78
N ASP A 123 -14.20 -5.07 6.47
CA ASP A 123 -15.38 -4.85 5.65
C ASP A 123 -15.22 -5.77 4.44
N GLU A 124 -16.17 -6.65 4.10
CA GLU A 124 -16.05 -7.63 3.00
C GLU A 124 -16.04 -6.97 1.59
N THR A 125 -15.54 -5.74 1.51
CA THR A 125 -15.68 -4.82 0.40
C THR A 125 -14.64 -5.05 -0.68
N ILE A 126 -13.46 -5.61 -0.42
CA ILE A 126 -12.49 -5.92 -1.50
C ILE A 126 -11.99 -7.34 -1.39
N SER A 127 -11.97 -8.01 -2.55
CA SER A 127 -11.23 -9.24 -2.74
C SER A 127 -10.36 -9.25 -3.99
N ALA A 128 -9.21 -9.90 -3.87
CA ALA A 128 -8.30 -10.16 -4.97
C ALA A 128 -8.09 -11.67 -5.11
N SER A 129 -8.09 -12.16 -6.36
CA SER A 129 -7.86 -13.57 -6.63
C SER A 129 -6.92 -13.79 -7.80
N PHE A 130 -6.06 -14.81 -7.67
CA PHE A 130 -5.06 -15.16 -8.67
C PHE A 130 -4.90 -16.68 -8.78
N VAL A 131 -4.24 -17.10 -9.84
CA VAL A 131 -3.87 -18.51 -10.08
C VAL A 131 -2.35 -18.61 -10.14
N GLY A 132 -1.76 -19.19 -9.09
CA GLY A 132 -0.32 -19.34 -8.90
C GLY A 132 0.18 -20.78 -8.93
N ARG A 133 1.42 -20.96 -9.38
CA ARG A 133 2.15 -22.24 -9.25
C ARG A 133 2.99 -22.32 -7.97
N GLU A 134 3.25 -21.20 -7.33
CA GLU A 134 4.14 -21.07 -6.18
C GLU A 134 3.40 -20.49 -4.97
N LYS A 135 4.03 -20.60 -3.79
CA LYS A 135 3.54 -19.94 -2.58
C LYS A 135 3.74 -18.44 -2.72
N ALA A 136 2.82 -17.66 -2.19
CA ALA A 136 2.82 -16.23 -2.34
C ALA A 136 2.39 -15.58 -1.03
N GLU A 137 3.00 -14.43 -0.75
CA GLU A 137 2.53 -13.49 0.25
C GLU A 137 1.85 -12.34 -0.49
N PHE A 138 0.61 -12.04 -0.10
CA PHE A 138 -0.23 -11.04 -0.72
C PHE A 138 -0.74 -10.09 0.35
N THR A 139 -0.59 -8.80 0.09
CA THR A 139 -1.15 -7.77 0.95
C THR A 139 -2.20 -6.99 0.15
N LEU A 140 -3.38 -6.84 0.76
CA LEU A 140 -4.47 -6.00 0.28
C LEU A 140 -4.70 -4.93 1.33
N GLU A 141 -4.57 -3.66 0.94
CA GLU A 141 -4.66 -2.53 1.88
C GLU A 141 -5.66 -1.50 1.40
N MET A 142 -6.58 -1.10 2.27
CA MET A 142 -7.46 0.05 2.06
C MET A 142 -6.75 1.33 2.45
N ASN A 143 -6.64 2.26 1.50
CA ASN A 143 -6.01 3.56 1.72
C ASN A 143 -7.10 4.63 1.78
N SER A 144 -7.29 5.22 2.96
CA SER A 144 -8.25 6.33 3.10
C SER A 144 -7.71 7.66 2.56
N ASN A 145 -6.38 7.87 2.54
CA ASN A 145 -5.80 9.21 2.32
C ASN A 145 -4.53 9.25 1.45
N ASN A 146 -4.13 8.16 0.80
CA ASN A 146 -2.85 8.09 0.09
C ASN A 146 -3.04 8.27 -1.42
N ILE A 147 -3.09 9.51 -1.88
CA ILE A 147 -3.19 9.85 -3.31
C ILE A 147 -1.77 10.18 -3.79
N PRO A 148 -1.25 9.57 -4.88
CA PRO A 148 -0.08 10.09 -5.58
C PRO A 148 -0.31 11.56 -5.96
N ASP A 149 0.76 12.32 -6.23
CA ASP A 149 0.67 13.76 -6.56
C ASP A 149 -0.32 14.08 -7.71
N SER A 150 -0.69 13.08 -8.50
CA SER A 150 -1.79 13.14 -9.47
C SER A 150 -3.10 12.58 -8.92
N SER A 151 -4.18 13.35 -8.99
CA SER A 151 -5.54 12.86 -8.74
C SER A 151 -5.99 11.88 -9.85
N PRO A 152 -6.67 10.77 -9.52
CA PRO A 152 -7.28 9.89 -10.52
C PRO A 152 -8.36 10.64 -11.32
N PRO A 153 -8.64 10.22 -12.56
CA PRO A 153 -9.73 10.81 -13.34
C PRO A 153 -11.08 10.58 -12.66
N GLY A 154 -11.99 11.55 -12.82
CA GLY A 154 -13.33 11.53 -12.23
C GLY A 154 -13.35 11.99 -10.77
N SER A 155 -14.33 11.48 -10.03
CA SER A 155 -14.48 11.69 -8.59
C SER A 155 -14.13 10.40 -7.85
N PRO A 156 -12.90 10.26 -7.33
CA PRO A 156 -12.51 9.06 -6.59
C PRO A 156 -13.30 8.92 -5.30
N VAL A 157 -13.69 7.70 -4.99
CA VAL A 157 -14.52 7.34 -3.83
C VAL A 157 -13.75 6.46 -2.86
N LYS A 158 -12.95 5.52 -3.36
CA LYS A 158 -12.12 4.61 -2.56
C LYS A 158 -10.76 4.43 -3.20
N PHE A 159 -9.73 4.28 -2.37
CA PHE A 159 -8.39 3.88 -2.80
C PHE A 159 -7.99 2.59 -2.10
N PHE A 160 -7.28 1.72 -2.81
CA PHE A 160 -6.77 0.47 -2.26
C PHE A 160 -5.49 0.08 -2.99
N SER A 161 -4.57 -0.58 -2.32
CA SER A 161 -3.37 -1.14 -2.94
C SER A 161 -3.36 -2.65 -2.83
N ILE A 162 -2.86 -3.28 -3.87
CA ILE A 162 -2.58 -4.71 -3.89
C ILE A 162 -1.08 -4.84 -4.11
N SER A 163 -0.42 -5.63 -3.27
CA SER A 163 1.00 -5.95 -3.42
C SER A 163 1.20 -7.45 -3.21
N ALA A 164 2.30 -7.97 -3.75
CA ALA A 164 2.71 -9.35 -3.54
C ALA A 164 4.23 -9.45 -3.49
N SER A 165 4.73 -10.25 -2.56
CA SER A 165 6.16 -10.53 -2.40
C SER A 165 6.45 -11.97 -2.82
N ASN A 166 7.65 -12.19 -3.39
CA ASN A 166 8.15 -13.54 -3.74
C ASN A 166 7.20 -14.37 -4.63
N PHE A 167 6.49 -13.72 -5.55
CA PHE A 167 5.47 -14.39 -6.34
C PHE A 167 5.47 -14.00 -7.82
N SER A 168 5.29 -15.02 -8.68
CA SER A 168 5.05 -14.84 -10.12
C SER A 168 3.58 -15.11 -10.44
N TYR A 169 2.88 -14.11 -10.97
CA TYR A 169 1.50 -14.20 -11.43
C TYR A 169 1.39 -13.89 -12.92
N SER A 170 0.32 -14.41 -13.55
CA SER A 170 -0.05 -14.05 -14.92
C SER A 170 -1.09 -12.93 -14.97
N GLY A 171 -1.76 -12.69 -13.84
CA GLY A 171 -2.68 -11.58 -13.61
C GLY A 171 -3.56 -11.85 -12.39
N VAL A 172 -4.32 -10.84 -12.00
CA VAL A 172 -5.13 -10.80 -10.79
C VAL A 172 -6.52 -10.31 -11.16
N ASN A 173 -7.54 -11.06 -10.72
CA ASN A 173 -8.92 -10.61 -10.78
C ASN A 173 -9.22 -9.83 -9.51
N ILE A 174 -9.59 -8.57 -9.69
CA ILE A 174 -10.01 -7.66 -8.63
C ILE A 174 -11.54 -7.73 -8.57
N LYS A 175 -12.10 -7.88 -7.38
CA LYS A 175 -13.52 -7.72 -7.10
C LYS A 175 -13.66 -6.73 -5.94
N VAL A 176 -14.44 -5.67 -6.16
CA VAL A 176 -14.75 -4.69 -5.12
C VAL A 176 -16.26 -4.65 -4.94
N ALA A 177 -16.75 -5.02 -3.77
CA ALA A 177 -18.08 -4.72 -3.33
C ALA A 177 -18.18 -3.27 -2.81
N TYR A 178 -19.31 -2.64 -3.09
CA TYR A 178 -19.59 -1.27 -2.69
C TYR A 178 -20.97 -1.18 -2.02
N ASN A 179 -21.18 -0.10 -1.28
CA ASN A 179 -22.49 0.23 -0.73
C ASN A 179 -22.98 1.55 -1.35
N ASP A 180 -24.21 1.58 -1.87
CA ASP A 180 -24.82 2.74 -2.53
C ASP A 180 -24.72 4.01 -1.67
N ALA A 181 -24.74 3.88 -0.33
CA ALA A 181 -24.58 4.99 0.60
C ALA A 181 -23.20 5.67 0.52
N GLU A 182 -22.16 4.96 0.09
CA GLU A 182 -20.79 5.46 -0.03
C GLU A 182 -20.59 6.35 -1.28
N PHE A 183 -21.50 6.25 -2.25
CA PHE A 183 -21.33 6.86 -3.57
C PHE A 183 -22.19 8.11 -3.80
N ALA A 184 -22.82 8.65 -2.74
CA ALA A 184 -23.44 9.98 -2.66
C ALA A 184 -23.78 10.66 -4.01
N GLU A 185 -24.83 10.16 -4.68
CA GLU A 185 -25.40 10.67 -5.95
C GLU A 185 -24.68 10.29 -7.25
N ALA A 186 -23.54 9.58 -7.19
CA ALA A 186 -22.92 9.02 -8.38
C ALA A 186 -23.80 7.90 -8.96
N ASN A 187 -24.04 7.94 -10.26
CA ASN A 187 -24.67 6.84 -10.97
C ASN A 187 -23.69 5.66 -11.04
N GLU A 188 -24.12 4.51 -10.54
CA GLU A 188 -23.28 3.33 -10.37
C GLU A 188 -22.72 2.80 -11.69
N SER A 189 -23.45 3.00 -12.78
CA SER A 189 -22.99 2.64 -14.13
C SER A 189 -21.79 3.46 -14.64
N ASP A 190 -21.45 4.54 -13.93
CA ASP A 190 -20.27 5.37 -14.23
C ASP A 190 -19.08 5.05 -13.32
N LEU A 191 -19.21 4.06 -12.43
CA LEU A 191 -18.12 3.61 -11.59
C LEU A 191 -17.12 2.79 -12.40
N SER A 192 -15.84 3.05 -12.17
CA SER A 192 -14.75 2.32 -12.79
C SER A 192 -13.60 2.09 -11.81
N ILE A 193 -12.93 0.96 -11.96
CA ILE A 193 -11.66 0.70 -11.29
C ILE A 193 -10.56 1.38 -12.12
N ILE A 194 -9.75 2.18 -11.46
CA ILE A 194 -8.61 2.90 -12.04
C ILE A 194 -7.35 2.39 -11.36
N HIS A 195 -6.28 2.27 -12.14
CA HIS A 195 -5.02 1.71 -11.72
C HIS A 195 -3.89 2.72 -11.94
N TYR A 196 -3.01 2.88 -10.95
CA TYR A 196 -1.87 3.78 -11.02
C TYR A 196 -0.60 3.01 -11.42
N THR A 197 -0.26 3.04 -12.70
CA THR A 197 0.94 2.40 -13.25
C THR A 197 1.76 3.39 -14.03
N ASP A 198 3.08 3.21 -14.04
CA ASP A 198 3.99 4.04 -14.84
C ASP A 198 3.81 5.56 -14.59
N SER A 199 3.55 5.92 -13.34
CA SER A 199 3.28 7.30 -12.90
C SER A 199 2.03 7.95 -13.53
N ALA A 200 1.07 7.14 -13.98
CA ALA A 200 -0.18 7.60 -14.56
C ALA A 200 -1.38 6.75 -14.10
N TRP A 201 -2.54 7.40 -14.03
CA TRP A 201 -3.81 6.71 -13.81
C TRP A 201 -4.40 6.21 -15.13
N ILE A 202 -4.72 4.91 -15.18
CA ILE A 202 -5.39 4.28 -16.30
C ILE A 202 -6.73 3.70 -15.86
N THR A 203 -7.79 3.98 -16.62
CA THR A 203 -9.10 3.35 -16.40
C THR A 203 -9.06 1.91 -16.88
N LEU A 204 -9.41 0.98 -16.01
CA LEU A 204 -9.49 -0.42 -16.38
C LEU A 204 -10.86 -0.76 -16.96
N PRO A 205 -10.95 -1.72 -17.90
CA PRO A 205 -12.21 -2.37 -18.21
C PRO A 205 -12.82 -2.91 -16.91
N THR A 206 -14.02 -2.44 -16.58
CA THR A 206 -14.69 -2.75 -15.31
C THR A 206 -16.05 -3.36 -15.62
N ASP A 207 -16.26 -4.58 -15.16
CA ASP A 207 -17.57 -5.24 -15.20
C ASP A 207 -18.34 -4.86 -13.95
N PHE A 208 -19.55 -4.35 -14.16
CA PHE A 208 -20.44 -3.88 -13.12
C PHE A 208 -21.59 -4.88 -12.91
N ASP A 209 -21.81 -5.28 -11.66
CA ASP A 209 -22.91 -6.17 -11.25
C ASP A 209 -23.77 -5.48 -10.18
N GLU A 210 -24.82 -4.78 -10.65
CA GLU A 210 -25.79 -4.03 -9.85
C GLU A 210 -26.54 -4.89 -8.82
N LYS A 211 -26.67 -6.20 -9.04
CA LYS A 211 -27.41 -7.07 -8.12
C LYS A 211 -26.58 -7.43 -6.89
N GLU A 212 -25.27 -7.52 -7.09
CA GLU A 212 -24.31 -7.91 -6.08
C GLU A 212 -23.55 -6.70 -5.54
N ASN A 213 -23.86 -5.48 -6.03
CA ASN A 213 -23.11 -4.25 -5.79
C ASN A 213 -21.60 -4.46 -5.92
N THR A 214 -21.15 -5.04 -7.04
CA THR A 214 -19.73 -5.34 -7.25
C THR A 214 -19.17 -4.81 -8.56
N LEU A 215 -17.93 -4.33 -8.49
CA LEU A 215 -17.07 -4.00 -9.62
C LEU A 215 -16.03 -5.10 -9.78
N ARG A 216 -15.75 -5.51 -11.01
CA ARG A 216 -14.72 -6.51 -11.32
C ARG A 216 -13.80 -6.02 -12.41
N SER A 217 -12.52 -6.33 -12.27
CA SER A 217 -11.53 -6.02 -13.30
C SER A 217 -10.38 -7.02 -13.27
N TYR A 218 -9.56 -7.00 -14.31
CA TYR A 218 -8.39 -7.87 -14.45
C TYR A 218 -7.15 -7.03 -14.70
N VAL A 219 -6.07 -7.34 -13.99
CA VAL A 219 -4.80 -6.60 -14.06
C VAL A 219 -3.62 -7.56 -14.15
N ASP A 220 -2.58 -7.13 -14.84
CA ASP A 220 -1.31 -7.85 -14.99
C ASP A 220 -0.18 -7.26 -14.12
N SER A 221 -0.45 -6.17 -13.40
CA SER A 221 0.45 -5.62 -12.39
C SER A 221 -0.29 -5.20 -11.12
N LEU A 222 0.44 -5.22 -10.01
CA LEU A 222 -0.03 -4.87 -8.67
C LEU A 222 0.52 -3.50 -8.27
N SER A 223 -0.35 -2.59 -7.83
CA SER A 223 0.03 -1.24 -7.38
C SER A 223 -1.10 -0.60 -6.56
N LEU A 224 -1.29 0.72 -6.70
CA LEU A 224 -2.40 1.48 -6.18
C LEU A 224 -3.57 1.51 -7.18
N PHE A 225 -4.77 1.35 -6.65
CA PHE A 225 -6.03 1.37 -7.36
C PHE A 225 -6.98 2.37 -6.71
N ALA A 226 -7.96 2.82 -7.49
CA ALA A 226 -9.06 3.65 -7.03
C ALA A 226 -10.38 3.21 -7.67
N ILE A 227 -11.48 3.42 -6.96
CA ILE A 227 -12.82 3.45 -7.57
C ILE A 227 -13.18 4.90 -7.77
N SER A 228 -13.62 5.25 -8.98
CA SER A 228 -14.02 6.62 -9.30
C SER A 228 -15.29 6.64 -10.13
N SER A 229 -16.10 7.67 -9.91
CA SER A 229 -17.22 8.00 -10.78
C SER A 229 -16.73 8.88 -11.94
N LEU A 230 -16.95 8.43 -13.17
CA LEU A 230 -16.48 9.12 -14.38
C LEU A 230 -17.50 10.09 -14.98
N SER A 231 -18.75 10.14 -14.50
CA SER A 231 -19.85 10.91 -15.10
C SER A 231 -19.78 12.44 -14.97
N GLY A 232 -18.75 12.98 -14.31
CA GLY A 232 -18.60 14.43 -14.12
C GLY A 232 -17.89 15.19 -15.24
N THR A 233 -17.27 14.52 -16.23
CA THR A 233 -16.45 15.22 -17.24
C THR A 233 -17.17 15.40 -18.57
N GLY A 234 -18.20 16.26 -18.55
CA GLY A 234 -18.64 17.02 -19.73
C GLY A 234 -17.58 18.03 -20.24
N GLY A 235 -16.30 17.80 -19.95
CA GLY A 235 -15.16 18.58 -20.42
C GLY A 235 -14.29 17.68 -21.28
N MET A 236 -14.39 17.85 -22.60
CA MET A 236 -13.63 17.21 -23.69
C MET A 236 -12.22 16.72 -23.32
N GLY A 237 -12.12 15.55 -22.69
CA GLY A 237 -10.88 14.80 -22.52
C GLY A 237 -10.86 13.66 -23.52
N MET A 238 -9.90 13.66 -24.44
CA MET A 238 -9.72 12.63 -25.45
C MET A 238 -9.57 11.24 -24.80
N GLY A 239 -10.65 10.48 -24.73
CA GLY A 239 -10.63 9.07 -24.39
C GLY A 239 -9.90 8.29 -25.48
N VAL A 240 -8.70 7.79 -25.17
CA VAL A 240 -8.04 6.79 -25.99
C VAL A 240 -8.69 5.44 -25.69
N ILE A 241 -9.59 5.01 -26.56
CA ILE A 241 -10.16 3.67 -26.52
C ILE A 241 -9.12 2.70 -27.07
N PHE A 242 -8.44 1.96 -26.19
CA PHE A 242 -7.66 0.80 -26.62
C PHE A 242 -8.62 -0.38 -26.83
N LYS A 243 -8.94 -0.66 -28.11
CA LYS A 243 -9.47 -1.97 -28.48
C LYS A 243 -8.32 -2.98 -28.40
N LEU A 244 -8.38 -3.92 -27.45
CA LEU A 244 -7.60 -5.15 -27.56
C LEU A 244 -8.08 -5.90 -28.81
N SER A 245 -7.23 -5.98 -29.84
CA SER A 245 -7.43 -6.91 -30.95
C SER A 245 -7.00 -8.30 -30.51
N GLU A 246 -7.89 -9.28 -30.60
CA GLU A 246 -7.56 -10.69 -30.45
C GLU A 246 -6.40 -11.07 -31.39
N MET A 247 -5.32 -11.62 -30.83
CA MET A 247 -4.28 -12.24 -31.66
C MET A 247 -4.84 -13.52 -32.29
N PRO A 248 -4.64 -13.74 -33.60
CA PRO A 248 -5.03 -14.99 -34.22
C PRO A 248 -4.25 -16.14 -33.59
N ARG A 249 -4.97 -17.17 -33.14
CA ARG A 249 -4.35 -18.44 -32.77
C ARG A 249 -3.78 -19.06 -34.03
N ASN A 250 -2.46 -19.07 -34.15
CA ASN A 250 -1.79 -19.87 -35.16
C ASN A 250 -2.10 -21.36 -34.87
N GLN A 251 -2.80 -21.99 -35.80
CA GLN A 251 -2.81 -23.45 -35.97
C GLN A 251 -1.57 -23.86 -36.78
#